data_AF-A0A365TGQ8-F1
#
_entry.id   AF-A0A365TGQ8-F1
#
_cell.length_a   1.000
_cell.length_b   1.000
_cell.length_c   1.000
_cell.angle_alpha   90.00
_cell.angle_beta   90.00
_cell.angle_gamma   90.00
#
_symmetry.space_group_name_H-M   'P 1'
#
loop_
_entity.id
_entity.type
_entity.pdbx_description
1 polymer ?
#
loop_
_entity_poly.entity_id
_entity_poly.type
_entity_poly.pdbx_seq_one_letter_code
_entity_poly.pdbx_strand_id
1 'polypeptide(L)'
;MGEPLPLKAVIENTGNRPAAFSSPIRLSGSDGGWHTATTIQTEVIEPGKRTTWSTEYTYPYSGTANFRIPKLQRAFSVDVSPKTLSFGGTHVAPTGFAFTVRDVSLTDSYRYERSNGTRAEVPAGSGSQWAFVYVAAENRADYAQRPPSRSGVSILTATSDGRSELSPAGIPRESGRYPPPLDDSGTTTTTSSGSEGLEPGGTASGWIAYEVPADRSVSDLVVRWREDDGTGQWTVRWVA
;
A
#
# COMPACT_ATOMS: atom_id res chain seq x y z
N MET A 1 3.69 9.07 1.02
CA MET A 1 3.27 8.03 1.98
C MET A 1 4.50 7.29 2.47
N GLY A 2 4.64 7.05 3.78
CA GLY A 2 5.77 6.30 4.35
C GLY A 2 7.13 7.01 4.26
N GLU A 3 7.14 8.29 3.89
CA GLU A 3 8.33 9.13 3.89
C GLU A 3 8.29 10.07 5.10
N PRO A 4 9.45 10.41 5.69
CA PRO A 4 9.53 11.36 6.79
C PRO A 4 8.98 12.73 6.38
N LEU A 5 8.00 13.22 7.13
CA LEU A 5 7.47 14.58 7.03
C LEU A 5 8.16 15.46 8.08
N PRO A 6 8.90 16.50 7.68
CA PRO A 6 9.49 17.42 8.65
C PRO A 6 8.40 18.28 9.26
N LEU A 7 8.19 18.14 10.57
CA LEU A 7 7.34 19.03 11.35
C LEU A 7 8.22 20.07 12.04
N LYS A 8 7.84 21.33 11.91
CA LYS A 8 8.56 22.46 12.52
C LYS A 8 7.57 23.44 13.14
N ALA A 9 7.85 23.84 14.37
CA ALA A 9 7.11 24.88 15.08
C ALA A 9 8.07 25.93 15.62
N VAL A 10 7.74 27.20 15.42
CA VAL A 10 8.41 28.33 16.09
C VAL A 10 7.48 28.79 17.21
N ILE A 11 7.97 28.71 18.45
CA ILE A 11 7.20 29.03 19.65
C ILE A 11 7.76 30.30 20.25
N GLU A 12 6.88 31.27 20.52
CA GLU A 12 7.21 32.52 21.18
C GLU A 12 6.56 32.57 22.56
N ASN A 13 7.32 32.94 23.59
CA ASN A 13 6.75 33.24 24.89
C ASN A 13 6.27 34.68 24.93
N THR A 14 4.96 34.87 24.79
CA THR A 14 4.30 36.19 24.86
C THR A 14 3.93 36.60 26.29
N GLY A 15 4.19 35.73 27.28
CA GLY A 15 4.00 36.02 28.69
C GLY A 15 5.11 36.90 29.28
N ASN A 16 4.95 37.25 30.55
CA ASN A 16 5.90 38.09 31.31
C ASN A 16 6.81 37.28 32.25
N ARG A 17 6.79 35.94 32.18
CA ARG A 17 7.62 35.05 32.99
C ARG A 17 8.25 33.96 32.13
N PRO A 18 9.46 33.49 32.47
CA PRO A 18 10.06 32.34 31.81
C PRO A 18 9.17 31.11 31.96
N ALA A 19 8.94 30.37 30.88
CA ALA A 19 8.14 29.15 30.89
C ALA A 19 8.57 28.18 29.79
N ALA A 20 8.54 26.89 30.08
CA ALA A 20 8.63 25.85 29.05
C ALA A 20 7.27 25.64 28.38
N PHE A 21 7.28 25.26 27.10
CA PHE A 21 6.08 24.91 26.36
C PHE A 21 5.99 23.39 26.16
N SER A 22 4.80 22.83 26.38
CA SER A 22 4.51 21.43 26.11
C SER A 22 3.09 21.26 25.57
N SER A 23 2.94 20.69 24.39
CA SER A 23 1.64 20.38 23.78
C SER A 23 1.72 19.14 22.90
N PRO A 24 0.74 18.21 22.96
CA PRO A 24 0.65 17.16 21.97
C PRO A 24 0.36 17.79 20.60
N ILE A 25 0.93 17.20 19.55
CA ILE A 25 0.43 17.32 18.19
C ILE A 25 -0.51 16.14 17.99
N ARG A 26 -1.80 16.43 17.84
CA ARG A 26 -2.79 15.41 17.53
C ARG A 26 -2.91 15.28 16.02
N LEU A 27 -3.12 14.07 15.55
CA LEU A 27 -3.29 13.71 14.16
C LEU A 27 -4.61 12.95 13.99
N SER A 28 -5.31 13.22 12.90
CA SER A 28 -6.41 12.40 12.40
C SER A 28 -6.30 12.30 10.89
N GLY A 29 -6.43 11.10 10.32
CA GLY A 29 -6.50 10.91 8.89
C GLY A 29 -7.53 9.86 8.54
N SER A 30 -7.14 8.90 7.71
CA SER A 30 -8.00 7.78 7.29
C SER A 30 -8.42 6.86 8.43
N ASP A 31 -7.74 6.93 9.58
CA ASP A 31 -7.96 6.10 10.77
C ASP A 31 -9.19 6.46 11.58
N GLY A 32 -9.89 7.54 11.23
CA GLY A 32 -11.15 7.89 11.89
C GLY A 32 -10.95 8.15 13.38
N GLY A 33 -9.99 8.99 13.76
CA GLY A 33 -9.77 9.31 15.17
C GLY A 33 -8.68 10.35 15.37
N TRP A 34 -8.71 11.05 16.51
CA TRP A 34 -7.60 11.90 16.91
C TRP A 34 -6.67 11.13 17.85
N HIS A 35 -5.49 10.77 17.38
CA HIS A 35 -4.43 10.20 18.21
C HIS A 35 -3.28 11.21 18.38
N THR A 36 -2.32 10.90 19.25
CA THR A 36 -1.11 11.73 19.42
C THR A 36 -0.06 11.28 18.41
N ALA A 37 0.36 12.16 17.51
CA ALA A 37 1.46 11.89 16.59
C ALA A 37 2.83 12.06 17.28
N THR A 38 2.97 13.15 18.03
CA THR A 38 4.19 13.50 18.76
C THR A 38 3.86 14.58 19.81
N THR A 39 4.82 14.98 20.62
CA THR A 39 4.67 16.07 21.60
C THR A 39 5.71 17.13 21.36
N ILE A 40 5.28 18.38 21.23
CA ILE A 40 6.18 19.51 21.28
C ILE A 40 6.62 19.68 22.73
N GLN A 41 7.92 19.67 22.96
CA GLN A 41 8.52 19.95 24.26
C GLN A 41 9.69 20.91 24.01
N THR A 42 9.73 22.00 24.77
CA THR A 42 10.80 22.99 24.70
C THR A 42 11.49 23.11 26.06
N GLU A 43 12.71 23.64 26.04
CA GLU A 43 13.29 24.25 27.24
C GLU A 43 12.50 25.49 27.68
N VAL A 44 12.90 26.08 28.80
CA VAL A 44 12.35 27.35 29.28
C VAL A 44 12.62 28.45 28.26
N ILE A 45 11.57 29.15 27.85
CA ILE A 45 11.63 30.27 26.92
C ILE A 45 11.48 31.54 27.74
N GLU A 46 12.47 32.44 27.67
CA GLU A 46 12.39 33.76 28.30
C GLU A 46 11.28 34.63 27.68
N PRO A 47 10.70 35.61 28.42
CA PRO A 47 9.72 36.55 27.89
C PRO A 47 10.20 37.23 26.59
N GLY A 48 9.34 37.25 25.56
CA GLY A 48 9.62 37.82 24.24
C GLY A 48 10.66 37.06 23.41
N LYS A 49 11.14 35.90 23.88
CA LYS A 49 12.05 35.04 23.11
C LYS A 49 11.28 33.96 22.35
N ARG A 50 11.97 33.42 21.34
CA ARG A 50 11.48 32.32 20.50
C ARG A 50 12.40 31.12 20.61
N THR A 51 11.81 29.94 20.46
CA THR A 51 12.54 28.69 20.22
C THR A 51 11.96 27.97 19.02
N THR A 52 12.76 27.10 18.42
CA THR A 52 12.34 26.23 17.31
C THR A 52 12.31 24.81 17.80
N TRP A 53 11.17 24.15 17.62
CA TRP A 53 11.05 22.70 17.77
C TRP A 53 10.92 22.06 16.39
N SER A 54 11.54 20.90 16.20
CA SER A 54 11.39 20.12 14.97
C SER A 54 11.47 18.63 15.27
N THR A 55 10.75 17.84 14.49
CA THR A 55 10.83 16.38 14.46
C THR A 55 10.51 15.90 13.05
N GLU A 56 10.89 14.67 12.77
CA GLU A 56 10.34 13.93 11.63
C GLU A 56 9.13 13.12 12.09
N TYR A 57 8.12 13.01 11.22
CA TYR A 57 6.96 12.18 11.44
C TYR A 57 6.64 11.39 10.17
N THR A 58 6.50 10.08 10.26
CA THR A 58 6.16 9.25 9.10
C THR A 58 4.67 8.91 9.13
N TYR A 59 3.94 9.36 8.12
CA TYR A 59 2.53 8.99 7.95
C TYR A 59 2.42 7.82 6.95
N PRO A 60 1.90 6.65 7.38
CA PRO A 60 2.01 5.43 6.60
C PRO A 60 0.84 5.24 5.60
N TYR A 61 -0.20 6.06 5.67
CA TYR A 61 -1.41 5.95 4.83
C TYR A 61 -1.44 7.01 3.71
N SER A 62 -2.31 6.79 2.72
CA SER A 62 -2.60 7.74 1.66
C SER A 62 -3.88 8.53 1.95
N GLY A 63 -3.96 9.79 1.53
CA GLY A 63 -5.07 10.69 1.81
C GLY A 63 -4.64 11.94 2.58
N THR A 64 -5.57 12.60 3.26
CA THR A 64 -5.27 13.85 3.97
C THR A 64 -5.03 13.60 5.47
N ALA A 65 -3.82 13.91 5.93
CA ALA A 65 -3.44 13.89 7.33
C ALA A 65 -3.73 15.26 7.96
N ASN A 66 -4.63 15.32 8.94
CA ASN A 66 -5.01 16.55 9.63
C ASN A 66 -4.30 16.63 10.99
N PHE A 67 -3.56 17.70 11.20
CA PHE A 67 -2.82 17.96 12.44
C PHE A 67 -3.48 19.07 13.23
N ARG A 68 -3.47 18.96 14.57
CA ARG A 68 -3.85 20.04 15.48
C ARG A 68 -2.90 20.12 16.66
N ILE A 69 -2.64 21.35 17.11
CA ILE A 69 -1.82 21.67 18.28
C ILE A 69 -2.73 22.40 19.27
N PRO A 70 -3.41 21.69 20.20
CA PRO A 70 -4.51 22.25 20.98
C PRO A 70 -4.14 23.49 21.79
N LYS A 71 -2.96 23.50 22.44
CA LYS A 71 -2.53 24.64 23.26
C LYS A 71 -2.21 25.90 22.45
N LEU A 72 -1.92 25.75 21.15
CA LEU A 72 -1.72 26.88 20.24
C LEU A 72 -2.98 27.21 19.43
N GLN A 73 -4.05 26.41 19.55
CA GLN A 73 -5.24 26.49 18.71
C GLN A 73 -4.91 26.56 17.21
N ARG A 74 -3.87 25.82 16.79
CA ARG A 74 -3.46 25.72 15.38
C ARG A 74 -3.84 24.37 14.82
N ALA A 75 -4.21 24.36 13.54
CA ALA A 75 -4.42 23.15 12.76
C ALA A 75 -3.90 23.37 11.33
N PHE A 76 -3.49 22.28 10.69
CA PHE A 76 -3.06 22.25 9.29
C PHE A 76 -3.28 20.84 8.73
N SER A 77 -3.27 20.70 7.41
CA SER A 77 -3.47 19.40 6.75
C SER A 77 -2.37 19.16 5.72
N VAL A 78 -2.03 17.90 5.52
CA VAL A 78 -1.03 17.45 4.54
C VAL A 78 -1.65 16.37 3.66
N ASP A 79 -1.63 16.59 2.35
CA ASP A 79 -2.05 15.56 1.39
C ASP A 79 -0.91 14.59 1.13
N VAL A 80 -1.17 13.32 1.43
CA VAL A 80 -0.21 12.23 1.33
C VAL A 80 -0.57 11.37 0.14
N SER A 81 0.22 11.54 -0.93
CA SER A 81 0.02 10.81 -2.18
C SER A 81 0.52 9.36 -2.09
N PRO A 82 -0.10 8.44 -2.87
CA PRO A 82 0.40 7.07 -3.06
C PRO A 82 1.87 7.05 -3.48
N LYS A 83 2.64 6.07 -2.98
CA LYS A 83 4.03 5.88 -3.40
C LYS A 83 4.06 5.28 -4.81
N THR A 84 4.97 5.76 -5.66
CA THR A 84 5.22 5.18 -7.00
C THR A 84 6.61 4.58 -7.04
N LEU A 85 6.72 3.35 -7.55
CA LEU A 85 7.93 2.56 -7.66
C LEU A 85 8.09 2.08 -9.11
N SER A 86 9.31 1.77 -9.53
CA SER A 86 9.54 0.98 -10.74
C SER A 86 9.26 -0.50 -10.48
N PHE A 87 8.96 -1.29 -11.52
CA PHE A 87 8.96 -2.75 -11.40
C PHE A 87 10.29 -3.26 -10.82
N GLY A 88 10.21 -4.28 -9.96
CA GLY A 88 11.29 -4.76 -9.10
C GLY A 88 11.43 -4.02 -7.77
N GLY A 89 10.84 -2.83 -7.62
CA GLY A 89 10.84 -2.08 -6.36
C GLY A 89 9.96 -2.72 -5.28
N THR A 90 10.41 -2.68 -4.03
CA THR A 90 9.67 -3.23 -2.88
C THR A 90 9.05 -2.11 -2.03
N HIS A 91 7.81 -2.31 -1.58
CA HIS A 91 7.18 -1.49 -0.55
C HIS A 91 6.89 -2.31 0.70
N VAL A 92 7.20 -1.76 1.88
CA VAL A 92 6.80 -2.33 3.17
C VAL A 92 5.54 -1.60 3.63
N ALA A 93 4.43 -2.32 3.67
CA ALA A 93 3.13 -1.82 4.12
C ALA A 93 3.08 -1.63 5.65
N PRO A 94 2.11 -0.86 6.17
CA PRO A 94 1.95 -0.65 7.62
C PRO A 94 1.73 -1.95 8.39
N THR A 95 1.14 -2.95 7.73
CA THR A 95 0.92 -4.29 8.28
C THR A 95 2.20 -5.12 8.47
N GLY A 96 3.34 -4.68 7.91
CA GLY A 96 4.60 -5.42 7.95
C GLY A 96 4.88 -6.29 6.71
N PHE A 97 3.96 -6.34 5.74
CA PHE A 97 4.22 -7.03 4.46
C PHE A 97 5.14 -6.23 3.54
N ALA A 98 6.22 -6.86 3.09
CA ALA A 98 7.00 -6.37 1.98
C ALA A 98 6.45 -6.93 0.66
N PHE A 99 5.92 -6.06 -0.20
CA PHE A 99 5.31 -6.43 -1.47
C PHE A 99 6.10 -5.87 -2.65
N THR A 100 6.28 -6.70 -3.68
CA THR A 100 7.06 -6.40 -4.87
C THR A 100 6.31 -6.85 -6.11
N VAL A 101 6.15 -5.96 -7.09
CA VAL A 101 5.77 -6.33 -8.46
C VAL A 101 7.07 -6.53 -9.23
N ARG A 102 7.42 -7.78 -9.55
CA ARG A 102 8.73 -8.09 -10.15
C ARG A 102 8.71 -7.91 -11.66
N ASP A 103 7.64 -8.37 -12.31
CA ASP A 103 7.56 -8.43 -13.76
C ASP A 103 6.11 -8.34 -14.25
N VAL A 104 5.95 -7.87 -15.49
CA VAL A 104 4.67 -7.81 -16.20
C VAL A 104 4.91 -8.30 -17.63
N SER A 105 4.23 -9.38 -18.00
CA SER A 105 4.29 -9.92 -19.36
C SER A 105 2.93 -9.82 -20.06
N LEU A 106 2.98 -9.61 -21.37
CA LEU A 106 1.82 -9.52 -22.25
C LEU A 106 1.81 -10.69 -23.23
N THR A 107 0.64 -11.29 -23.46
CA THR A 107 0.47 -12.41 -24.39
C THR A 107 -0.96 -12.48 -24.94
N ASP A 108 -1.13 -12.95 -26.18
CA ASP A 108 -2.46 -13.09 -26.80
C ASP A 108 -3.24 -14.29 -26.26
N SER A 109 -2.54 -15.31 -25.75
CA SER A 109 -3.14 -16.50 -25.17
C SER A 109 -2.26 -17.07 -24.06
N TYR A 110 -2.86 -17.90 -23.21
CA TYR A 110 -2.13 -18.73 -22.26
C TYR A 110 -2.59 -20.18 -22.33
N ARG A 111 -1.76 -21.08 -21.80
CA ARG A 111 -2.05 -22.52 -21.78
C ARG A 111 -2.02 -23.05 -20.37
N TYR A 112 -2.98 -23.90 -20.05
CA TYR A 112 -3.06 -24.55 -18.74
C TYR A 112 -3.38 -26.05 -18.88
N GLU A 113 -3.00 -26.81 -17.87
CA GLU A 113 -3.31 -28.23 -17.79
C GLU A 113 -4.59 -28.43 -16.97
N ARG A 114 -5.55 -29.15 -17.54
CA ARG A 114 -6.80 -29.51 -16.85
C ARG A 114 -6.56 -30.68 -15.90
N SER A 115 -7.50 -30.90 -14.98
CA SER A 115 -7.45 -32.03 -14.02
C SER A 115 -7.36 -33.41 -14.67
N ASN A 116 -7.72 -33.54 -15.95
CA ASN A 116 -7.59 -34.77 -16.74
C ASN A 116 -6.26 -34.88 -17.51
N GLY A 117 -5.29 -34.00 -17.26
CA GLY A 117 -3.98 -33.96 -17.93
C GLY A 117 -3.99 -33.35 -19.33
N THR A 118 -5.15 -32.94 -19.86
CA THR A 118 -5.21 -32.29 -21.18
C THR A 118 -4.80 -30.83 -21.09
N ARG A 119 -4.09 -30.35 -22.12
CA ARG A 119 -3.76 -28.93 -22.24
C ARG A 119 -4.89 -28.18 -22.93
N ALA A 120 -5.18 -27.00 -22.40
CA ALA A 120 -6.14 -26.07 -22.95
C ALA A 120 -5.43 -24.76 -23.27
N GLU A 121 -5.76 -24.15 -24.40
CA GLU A 121 -5.34 -22.80 -24.74
C GLU A 121 -6.52 -21.86 -24.56
N VAL A 122 -6.27 -20.73 -23.91
CA VAL A 122 -7.25 -19.68 -23.64
C VAL A 122 -6.77 -18.41 -24.32
N PRO A 123 -7.33 -18.06 -25.50
CA PRO A 123 -7.07 -16.77 -26.12
C PRO A 123 -7.69 -15.65 -25.28
N ALA A 124 -7.12 -14.45 -25.37
CA ALA A 124 -7.76 -13.25 -24.84
C ALA A 124 -9.06 -12.94 -25.62
N GLY A 125 -9.95 -12.16 -25.01
CA GLY A 125 -11.12 -11.63 -25.69
C GLY A 125 -10.77 -10.80 -26.94
N SER A 126 -11.73 -10.63 -27.84
CA SER A 126 -11.53 -9.82 -29.06
C SER A 126 -11.14 -8.38 -28.70
N GLY A 127 -9.99 -7.92 -29.22
CA GLY A 127 -9.45 -6.59 -28.92
C GLY A 127 -8.71 -6.49 -27.58
N SER A 128 -8.51 -7.62 -26.90
CA SER A 128 -7.76 -7.72 -25.64
C SER A 128 -6.51 -8.58 -25.81
N GLN A 129 -5.61 -8.49 -24.83
CA GLN A 129 -4.49 -9.40 -24.58
C GLN A 129 -4.45 -9.69 -23.08
N TRP A 130 -3.74 -10.76 -22.70
CA TRP A 130 -3.50 -11.08 -21.30
C TRP A 130 -2.30 -10.29 -20.76
N ALA A 131 -2.45 -9.73 -19.57
CA ALA A 131 -1.35 -9.23 -18.76
C ALA A 131 -1.15 -10.15 -17.54
N PHE A 132 0.03 -10.75 -17.44
CA PHE A 132 0.45 -11.54 -16.28
C PHE A 132 1.41 -10.72 -15.44
N VAL A 133 1.01 -10.42 -14.21
CA VAL A 133 1.79 -9.66 -13.23
C VAL A 133 2.40 -10.62 -12.21
N TYR A 134 3.72 -10.73 -12.16
CA TYR A 134 4.39 -11.54 -11.15
C TYR A 134 4.61 -10.71 -9.89
N VAL A 135 4.04 -11.17 -8.78
CA VAL A 135 4.17 -10.52 -7.49
C VAL A 135 4.85 -11.42 -6.47
N ALA A 136 5.51 -10.79 -5.51
CA ALA A 136 6.08 -11.46 -4.34
C ALA A 136 5.73 -10.68 -3.07
N ALA A 137 5.33 -11.39 -2.04
CA ALA A 137 5.04 -10.89 -0.71
C ALA A 137 5.91 -11.63 0.31
N GLU A 138 6.45 -10.89 1.27
CA GLU A 138 7.24 -11.40 2.40
C GLU A 138 6.62 -10.84 3.69
N ASN A 139 6.31 -11.71 4.65
CA ASN A 139 5.88 -11.28 5.97
C ASN A 139 7.10 -10.83 6.79
N ARG A 140 7.23 -9.53 7.07
CA ARG A 140 8.30 -8.99 7.94
C ARG A 140 7.82 -8.64 9.34
N ALA A 141 6.57 -8.94 9.67
CA ALA A 141 6.09 -8.85 11.04
C ALA A 141 6.68 -10.00 11.88
N ASP A 142 6.61 -9.85 13.20
CA ASP A 142 7.03 -10.84 14.20
C ASP A 142 5.92 -11.85 14.54
N TYR A 143 4.80 -11.82 13.81
CA TYR A 143 3.69 -12.76 13.93
C TYR A 143 3.24 -13.27 12.57
N ALA A 144 2.62 -14.45 12.55
CA ALA A 144 2.08 -15.03 11.33
C ALA A 144 0.91 -14.18 10.78
N GLN A 145 0.89 -13.96 9.48
CA GLN A 145 -0.12 -13.13 8.81
C GLN A 145 -0.53 -13.71 7.45
N ARG A 146 -1.76 -13.41 7.02
CA ARG A 146 -2.23 -13.81 5.68
C ARG A 146 -1.56 -12.94 4.61
N PRO A 147 -1.09 -13.52 3.49
CA PRO A 147 -0.53 -12.72 2.40
C PRO A 147 -1.58 -11.73 1.87
N PRO A 148 -1.14 -10.60 1.28
CA PRO A 148 -2.04 -9.64 0.67
C PRO A 148 -3.02 -10.28 -0.31
N SER A 149 -4.25 -9.76 -0.36
CA SER A 149 -5.26 -10.34 -1.23
C SER A 149 -4.93 -10.05 -2.69
N ARG A 150 -5.13 -11.04 -3.56
CA ARG A 150 -5.15 -10.83 -5.01
C ARG A 150 -6.08 -9.70 -5.43
N SER A 151 -7.23 -9.53 -4.78
CA SER A 151 -8.20 -8.48 -5.11
C SER A 151 -7.73 -7.08 -4.72
N GLY A 152 -6.75 -6.95 -3.82
CA GLY A 152 -6.10 -5.69 -3.49
C GLY A 152 -5.14 -5.22 -4.58
N VAL A 153 -4.83 -6.07 -5.57
CA VAL A 153 -3.95 -5.76 -6.70
C VAL A 153 -4.77 -5.53 -7.96
N SER A 154 -4.60 -4.37 -8.60
CA SER A 154 -5.27 -4.03 -9.86
C SER A 154 -4.30 -3.45 -10.88
N ILE A 155 -4.69 -3.48 -12.16
CA ILE A 155 -3.99 -2.73 -13.21
C ILE A 155 -4.78 -1.47 -13.50
N LEU A 156 -4.08 -0.34 -13.58
CA LEU A 156 -4.61 0.90 -14.14
C LEU A 156 -4.10 1.05 -15.57
N THR A 157 -5.03 1.24 -16.51
CA THR A 157 -4.73 1.51 -17.92
C THR A 157 -5.17 2.93 -18.27
N ALA A 158 -4.40 3.62 -19.10
CA ALA A 158 -4.79 4.94 -19.61
C ALA A 158 -5.98 4.81 -20.57
N THR A 159 -6.97 5.68 -20.42
CA THR A 159 -8.13 5.84 -21.31
C THR A 159 -8.25 7.29 -21.76
N SER A 160 -9.13 7.58 -22.73
CA SER A 160 -9.42 8.96 -23.16
C SER A 160 -9.89 9.86 -22.01
N ASP A 161 -10.60 9.28 -21.04
CA ASP A 161 -11.21 10.00 -19.92
C ASP A 161 -10.41 9.88 -18.61
N GLY A 162 -9.19 9.34 -18.67
CA GLY A 162 -8.29 9.21 -17.52
C GLY A 162 -7.67 7.83 -17.39
N ARG A 163 -7.98 7.10 -16.31
CA ARG A 163 -7.51 5.74 -16.09
C ARG A 163 -8.65 4.81 -15.73
N SER A 164 -8.69 3.65 -16.39
CA SER A 164 -9.58 2.56 -16.01
C SER A 164 -8.87 1.59 -15.09
N GLU A 165 -9.59 1.10 -14.10
CA GLU A 165 -9.11 0.06 -13.19
C GLU A 165 -9.63 -1.31 -13.62
N LEU A 166 -8.71 -2.26 -13.72
CA LEU A 166 -8.99 -3.63 -14.13
C LEU A 166 -8.81 -4.58 -12.95
N SER A 167 -9.83 -5.39 -12.70
CA SER A 167 -9.83 -6.42 -11.67
C SER A 167 -9.13 -7.70 -12.15
N PRO A 168 -8.50 -8.47 -11.26
CA PRO A 168 -7.86 -9.72 -11.62
C PRO A 168 -8.83 -10.75 -12.26
N ALA A 169 -8.47 -11.31 -13.40
CA ALA A 169 -9.28 -12.30 -14.11
C ALA A 169 -9.27 -13.68 -13.44
N GLY A 170 -10.36 -14.44 -13.47
CA GLY A 170 -10.36 -15.80 -12.96
C GLY A 170 -9.65 -16.76 -13.92
N ILE A 171 -8.41 -17.16 -13.64
CA ILE A 171 -7.74 -18.24 -14.41
C ILE A 171 -7.90 -19.59 -13.70
N PRO A 172 -7.98 -20.72 -14.45
CA PRO A 172 -8.00 -22.07 -13.89
C PRO A 172 -6.77 -22.39 -13.02
N ARG A 173 -6.84 -23.45 -12.21
CA ARG A 173 -5.76 -23.85 -11.29
C ARG A 173 -4.47 -24.14 -12.06
N GLU A 174 -3.49 -23.25 -11.88
CA GLU A 174 -2.15 -23.37 -12.46
C GLU A 174 -1.08 -23.35 -11.36
N SER A 175 -0.02 -24.11 -11.58
CA SER A 175 1.21 -24.00 -10.79
C SER A 175 1.79 -22.59 -10.94
N GLY A 176 2.00 -21.90 -9.82
CA GLY A 176 2.60 -20.54 -9.82
C GLY A 176 1.60 -19.38 -9.87
N ARG A 177 0.28 -19.63 -9.75
CA ARG A 177 -0.70 -18.57 -9.50
C ARG A 177 -0.48 -17.97 -8.11
N TYR A 178 -0.51 -16.64 -8.00
CA TYR A 178 -0.47 -16.00 -6.69
C TYR A 178 -1.68 -16.45 -5.86
N PRO A 179 -1.48 -16.96 -4.64
CA PRO A 179 -2.55 -17.60 -3.88
C PRO A 179 -3.70 -16.61 -3.64
N PRO A 180 -4.97 -17.03 -3.81
CA PRO A 180 -6.07 -16.23 -3.30
C PRO A 180 -5.91 -16.08 -1.78
N PRO A 181 -6.40 -14.99 -1.17
CA PRO A 181 -6.51 -14.95 0.28
C PRO A 181 -7.35 -16.16 0.75
N LEU A 182 -6.98 -16.75 1.89
CA LEU A 182 -7.85 -17.70 2.57
C LEU A 182 -9.19 -16.98 2.84
N ASP A 183 -10.30 -17.64 2.55
CA ASP A 183 -11.61 -17.13 2.95
C ASP A 183 -11.77 -17.18 4.49
N ASP A 184 -12.81 -16.53 5.02
CA ASP A 184 -13.10 -16.51 6.47
C ASP A 184 -13.40 -17.91 7.04
N SER A 185 -13.61 -18.90 6.16
CA SER A 185 -13.81 -20.31 6.54
C SER A 185 -12.51 -21.12 6.69
N GLY A 186 -11.36 -20.54 6.31
CA GLY A 186 -10.07 -21.24 6.35
C GLY A 186 -9.96 -22.38 5.32
N THR A 187 -10.83 -22.43 4.31
CA THR A 187 -10.83 -23.49 3.31
C THR A 187 -10.55 -22.96 1.91
N THR A 188 -9.29 -23.05 1.47
CA THR A 188 -9.01 -23.11 0.03
C THR A 188 -8.84 -24.56 -0.40
N THR A 189 -9.77 -25.03 -1.22
CA THR A 189 -9.61 -26.26 -2.01
C THR A 189 -8.48 -26.03 -3.01
N THR A 190 -7.24 -26.39 -2.66
CA THR A 190 -6.48 -27.53 -3.20
C THR A 190 -5.06 -27.52 -2.64
N THR A 191 -4.71 -28.61 -1.94
CA THR A 191 -3.36 -29.24 -1.85
C THR A 191 -2.18 -28.26 -1.88
N SER A 192 -1.50 -27.91 -0.79
CA SER A 192 -0.98 -28.75 0.29
C SER A 192 -0.58 -27.81 1.46
N SER A 193 -0.87 -28.17 2.71
CA SER A 193 -0.26 -27.64 3.94
C SER A 193 -0.27 -26.11 4.22
N GLY A 194 -1.22 -25.33 3.69
CA GLY A 194 -1.23 -23.86 3.80
C GLY A 194 -2.43 -23.23 4.53
N SER A 195 -2.99 -23.87 5.56
CA SER A 195 -4.05 -23.28 6.40
C SER A 195 -3.54 -22.24 7.40
N GLU A 196 -2.22 -22.13 7.56
CA GLU A 196 -1.56 -21.18 8.44
C GLU A 196 -1.04 -20.02 7.59
N GLY A 197 -1.10 -18.79 8.11
CA GLY A 197 -0.56 -17.62 7.42
C GLY A 197 0.91 -17.78 7.07
N LEU A 198 1.49 -16.81 6.37
CA LEU A 198 2.94 -16.74 6.28
C LEU A 198 3.50 -16.48 7.67
N GLU A 199 4.29 -17.40 8.20
CA GLU A 199 5.12 -17.19 9.39
C GLU A 199 6.05 -15.96 9.21
N PRO A 200 6.60 -15.39 10.28
CA PRO A 200 7.64 -14.37 10.18
C PRO A 200 8.77 -14.79 9.23
N GLY A 201 9.08 -13.95 8.25
CA GLY A 201 10.04 -14.22 7.17
C GLY A 201 9.51 -15.12 6.04
N GLY A 202 8.29 -15.64 6.16
CA GLY A 202 7.63 -16.45 5.15
C GLY A 202 7.31 -15.65 3.89
N THR A 203 7.34 -16.30 2.73
CA THR A 203 7.10 -15.67 1.43
C THR A 203 5.99 -16.34 0.63
N ALA A 204 5.21 -15.55 -0.09
CA ALA A 204 4.31 -16.01 -1.15
C ALA A 204 4.64 -15.31 -2.47
N SER A 205 4.52 -16.01 -3.59
CA SER A 205 4.73 -15.42 -4.91
C SER A 205 3.90 -16.11 -5.97
N GLY A 206 3.70 -15.42 -7.09
CA GLY A 206 3.02 -15.98 -8.25
C GLY A 206 2.44 -14.92 -9.17
N TRP A 207 1.75 -15.40 -10.20
CA TRP A 207 1.14 -14.57 -11.22
C TRP A 207 -0.29 -14.17 -10.89
N ILE A 208 -0.62 -12.93 -11.26
CA ILE A 208 -1.98 -12.39 -11.29
C ILE A 208 -2.28 -12.01 -12.73
N ALA A 209 -3.29 -12.66 -13.33
CA ALA A 209 -3.70 -12.39 -14.70
C ALA A 209 -4.81 -11.32 -14.78
N TYR A 210 -4.78 -10.54 -15.86
CA TYR A 210 -5.76 -9.52 -16.24
C TYR A 210 -5.97 -9.58 -17.75
N GLU A 211 -7.15 -9.20 -18.24
CA GLU A 211 -7.32 -8.84 -19.65
C GLU A 211 -7.16 -7.33 -19.79
N VAL A 212 -6.28 -6.90 -20.70
CA VAL A 212 -6.03 -5.49 -21.03
C VAL A 212 -6.26 -5.26 -22.52
N PRO A 213 -6.55 -4.03 -22.97
CA PRO A 213 -6.68 -3.76 -24.40
C PRO A 213 -5.42 -4.16 -25.19
N ALA A 214 -5.60 -4.73 -26.38
CA ALA A 214 -4.52 -5.28 -27.21
C ALA A 214 -3.55 -4.20 -27.75
N ASP A 215 -3.94 -2.93 -27.72
CA ASP A 215 -3.11 -1.78 -28.12
C ASP A 215 -2.14 -1.32 -27.02
N ARG A 216 -2.19 -1.94 -25.83
CA ARG A 216 -1.36 -1.55 -24.69
C ARG A 216 0.01 -2.21 -24.70
N SER A 217 1.00 -1.44 -24.30
CA SER A 217 2.34 -1.90 -23.95
C SER A 217 2.49 -2.00 -22.43
N VAL A 218 3.55 -2.68 -21.95
CA VAL A 218 3.87 -2.75 -20.52
C VAL A 218 4.03 -1.36 -19.89
N SER A 219 4.59 -0.39 -20.62
CA SER A 219 4.74 1.00 -20.15
C SER A 219 3.42 1.76 -19.98
N ASP A 220 2.33 1.29 -20.60
CA ASP A 220 0.99 1.88 -20.42
C ASP A 220 0.30 1.37 -19.15
N LEU A 221 0.86 0.34 -18.51
CA LEU A 221 0.27 -0.33 -17.36
C LEU A 221 0.84 0.22 -16.06
N VAL A 222 -0.03 0.46 -15.10
CA VAL A 222 0.37 0.75 -13.72
C VAL A 222 -0.26 -0.28 -12.80
N VAL A 223 0.58 -1.12 -12.19
CA VAL A 223 0.12 -2.08 -11.19
C VAL A 223 -0.09 -1.34 -9.88
N ARG A 224 -1.26 -1.47 -9.28
CA ARG A 224 -1.63 -0.83 -8.02
C ARG A 224 -1.88 -1.89 -6.97
N TRP A 225 -1.31 -1.68 -5.78
CA TRP A 225 -1.71 -2.40 -4.58
C TRP A 225 -2.41 -1.42 -3.62
N ARG A 226 -3.61 -1.78 -3.18
CA ARG A 226 -4.44 -1.01 -2.24
C ARG A 226 -5.04 -1.97 -1.22
N GLU A 227 -4.88 -1.64 0.04
CA GLU A 227 -5.42 -2.40 1.18
C GLU A 227 -5.80 -1.41 2.30
N ASP A 228 -6.58 -1.91 3.25
CA ASP A 228 -7.01 -1.20 4.45
C ASP A 228 -6.83 -2.14 5.67
N ASP A 229 -6.19 -1.67 6.73
CA ASP A 229 -5.93 -2.44 7.96
C ASP A 229 -6.90 -2.08 9.11
N GLY A 230 -7.98 -1.37 8.81
CA GLY A 230 -8.92 -0.80 9.77
C GLY A 230 -8.45 0.49 10.42
N THR A 231 -7.15 0.81 10.34
CA THR A 231 -6.56 2.10 10.73
C THR A 231 -6.37 2.99 9.51
N GLY A 232 -6.44 2.47 8.30
CA GLY A 232 -6.49 3.31 7.14
C GLY A 232 -6.02 2.63 5.89
N GLN A 233 -6.14 3.38 4.82
CA GLN A 233 -5.85 2.87 3.50
C GLN A 233 -4.50 3.36 3.01
N TRP A 234 -3.68 2.43 2.55
CA TRP A 234 -2.48 2.75 1.79
C TRP A 234 -2.67 2.38 0.31
N THR A 235 -1.89 3.03 -0.54
CA THR A 235 -1.85 2.71 -1.96
C THR A 235 -0.44 2.89 -2.47
N VAL A 236 0.01 1.90 -3.24
CA VAL A 236 1.30 1.92 -3.93
C VAL A 236 1.07 1.59 -5.40
N ARG A 237 1.89 2.19 -6.24
CA ARG A 237 1.86 2.03 -7.69
C ARG A 237 3.23 1.56 -8.16
N TRP A 238 3.23 0.63 -9.11
CA TRP A 238 4.41 0.20 -9.85
C TRP A 238 4.22 0.53 -11.32
N VAL A 239 5.27 1.08 -11.92
CA VAL A 239 5.34 1.47 -13.33
C VAL A 239 6.58 0.85 -13.98
N ALA A 240 6.56 0.72 -15.30
CA ALA A 240 7.73 0.30 -16.08
C ALA A 240 8.86 1.35 -16.02
#